data_AF-A0A973CTI2-F1
#
_entry.id   AF-A0A973CTI2-F1
#
_cell.length_a   1.000
_cell.length_b   1.000
_cell.length_c   1.000
_cell.angle_alpha   90.00
_cell.angle_beta   90.00
_cell.angle_gamma   90.00
#
_symmetry.space_group_name_H-M   'P 1'
#
loop_
_entity.id
_entity.type
_entity.pdbx_description
1 polymer ?
#
loop_
_entity_poly.entity_id
_entity_poly.type
_entity_poly.pdbx_seq_one_letter_code
_entity_poly.pdbx_strand_id
1 'polypeptide(L)' 'MDNVLVDFQSGIDRLSDAEREKYEDDLDDTPGIFSKMDPMPGAVAAFTELVELFDTYLLSTA' A
#
# COMPACT_ATOMS: atom_id res chain seq x y z
N MET A 1 4.85 5.18 1.89
CA MET A 1 4.74 3.78 1.42
C MET A 1 3.76 3.71 0.26
N ASP A 2 2.59 4.28 0.49
CA ASP A 2 1.49 4.40 -0.45
C ASP A 2 1.88 5.24 -1.67
N ASN A 3 1.46 4.79 -2.85
CA ASN A 3 1.77 5.33 -4.16
C ASN A 3 3.28 5.44 -4.50
N VAL A 4 4.13 4.80 -3.69
CA VAL A 4 5.57 4.65 -3.95
C VAL A 4 5.90 3.17 -4.17
N LEU A 5 5.54 2.31 -3.21
CA LEU A 5 5.76 0.86 -3.29
C LEU A 5 4.49 0.09 -3.63
N VAL A 6 3.34 0.58 -3.18
CA VAL A 6 2.03 -0.05 -3.36
C VAL A 6 1.02 0.98 -3.85
N ASP A 7 0.07 0.55 -4.68
CA ASP A 7 -1.03 1.37 -5.18
C ASP A 7 -2.19 1.35 -4.17
N PHE A 8 -2.37 2.46 -3.46
CA PHE A 8 -3.42 2.59 -2.45
C PHE A 8 -4.83 2.49 -3.03
N GLN A 9 -5.03 3.06 -4.23
CA GLN A 9 -6.33 3.05 -4.89
C GLN A 9 -6.76 1.63 -5.22
N SER A 10 -5.82 0.78 -5.65
CA SER A 10 -6.10 -0.64 -5.90
C SER A 10 -6.59 -1.39 -4.65
N GLY A 11 -6.15 -0.96 -3.45
CA GLY A 11 -6.64 -1.48 -2.17
C GLY A 11 -8.07 -1.05 -1.89
N ILE A 12 -8.36 0.24 -2.06
CA ILE A 12 -9.71 0.81 -1.95
C ILE A 12 -10.67 0.11 -2.93
N ASP A 13 -10.22 -0.12 -4.16
CA ASP A 13 -11.01 -0.72 -5.24
C ASP A 13 -11.49 -2.14 -4.89
N ARG A 14 -10.74 -2.86 -4.05
CA ARG A 14 -11.05 -4.21 -3.57
C ARG A 14 -11.82 -4.26 -2.25
N LEU A 15 -12.22 -3.10 -1.70
CA LEU A 15 -13.13 -3.04 -0.55
C LEU A 15 -14.57 -3.27 -0.99
N SER A 16 -15.31 -4.04 -0.18
CA SER A 16 -16.76 -4.14 -0.31
C SER A 16 -17.44 -2.80 0.03
N ASP A 17 -18.66 -2.60 -0.48
CA ASP A 17 -19.43 -1.38 -0.23
C ASP A 17 -19.62 -1.13 1.27
N ALA A 18 -19.85 -2.19 2.05
CA ALA A 18 -20.00 -2.10 3.51
C ALA A 18 -18.68 -1.70 4.23
N GLU A 19 -17.53 -2.15 3.74
CA GLU A 19 -16.23 -1.69 4.26
C GLU A 19 -16.01 -0.22 3.92
N ARG A 20 -16.29 0.20 2.67
CA ARG A 20 -16.14 1.60 2.24
C ARG A 20 -17.02 2.56 3.05
N GLU A 21 -18.27 2.18 3.30
CA GLU A 21 -19.19 2.99 4.11
C GLU A 21 -18.74 3.05 5.58
N LYS A 22 -18.30 1.92 6.14
CA LYS A 22 -17.85 1.86 7.53
C LYS A 22 -16.58 2.68 7.79
N TYR A 23 -15.70 2.77 6.79
CA TYR A 23 -14.39 3.41 6.88
C TYR A 23 -14.29 4.64 5.97
N GLU A 24 -15.40 5.31 5.64
CA GLU A 24 -15.44 6.37 4.61
C GLU A 24 -14.50 7.55 4.91
N ASP A 25 -14.34 7.89 6.20
CA ASP A 25 -13.47 8.97 6.68
C ASP A 25 -12.02 8.51 6.91
N ASP A 26 -11.77 7.20 6.93
CA ASP A 26 -10.46 6.61 7.19
C ASP A 26 -10.31 5.22 6.54
N LEU A 27 -10.19 5.22 5.21
CA LEU A 27 -10.09 4.00 4.42
C LEU A 27 -8.79 3.22 4.70
N ASP A 28 -7.76 3.89 5.20
CA ASP A 28 -6.46 3.28 5.54
C ASP A 28 -6.55 2.39 6.80
N ASP A 29 -7.48 2.71 7.70
CA ASP A 29 -7.78 1.90 8.89
C ASP A 29 -8.61 0.63 8.59
N THR A 30 -8.94 0.38 7.32
CA THR A 30 -9.66 -0.83 6.94
C THR A 30 -8.79 -2.07 7.22
N PRO A 31 -9.28 -3.06 8.00
CA PRO A 31 -8.50 -4.22 8.38
C PRO A 31 -7.90 -4.96 7.18
N GLY A 32 -6.57 -5.01 7.13
CA GLY A 32 -5.83 -5.69 6.07
C GLY A 32 -5.80 -4.95 4.73
N ILE A 33 -6.09 -3.64 4.68
CA ILE A 33 -6.07 -2.85 3.44
C ILE A 33 -4.76 -3.02 2.65
N PHE A 34 -3.60 -3.02 3.33
CA PHE A 34 -2.29 -3.18 2.70
C PHE A 34 -2.13 -4.51 1.95
N SER A 35 -2.79 -5.58 2.41
CA SER A 35 -2.77 -6.88 1.73
C SER A 35 -3.61 -6.90 0.45
N LYS A 36 -4.47 -5.89 0.26
CA LYS A 36 -5.32 -5.73 -0.92
C LYS A 36 -4.69 -4.82 -1.97
N MET A 37 -3.54 -4.19 -1.71
CA MET A 37 -2.90 -3.28 -2.66
C MET A 37 -2.00 -4.04 -3.64
N ASP A 38 -1.99 -3.59 -4.89
CA ASP A 38 -1.02 -4.03 -5.89
C ASP A 38 0.31 -3.30 -5.68
N PRO A 39 1.45 -3.93 -6.00
CA PRO A 39 2.72 -3.22 -6.05
C PRO A 39 2.72 -2.20 -7.20
N MET A 40 3.35 -1.05 -6.97
CA MET A 40 3.62 -0.10 -8.05
C MET A 40 4.52 -0.77 -9.12
N PRO A 41 4.36 -0.44 -10.42
CA PRO A 41 5.19 -1.02 -11.47
C PRO A 41 6.70 -0.85 -11.19
N GLY A 42 7.42 -1.97 -11.15
CA GLY A 42 8.86 -1.99 -10.87
C GLY A 42 9.24 -1.84 -9.39
N ALA A 43 8.31 -1.56 -8.47
CA ALA A 43 8.63 -1.32 -7.06
C ALA A 43 9.34 -2.51 -6.39
N VAL A 44 8.88 -3.73 -6.65
CA VAL A 44 9.51 -4.94 -6.09
C VAL A 44 10.95 -5.10 -6.59
N ALA A 45 11.15 -4.92 -7.90
CA ALA A 45 12.48 -5.05 -8.51
C ALA A 45 13.44 -3.97 -7.99
N ALA A 46 13.00 -2.71 -7.99
CA ALA A 46 13.77 -1.58 -7.49
C ALA A 46 14.11 -1.73 -6.01
N PHE A 47 13.14 -2.13 -5.17
CA PHE A 47 13.39 -2.34 -3.74
C PHE A 47 14.40 -3.48 -3.52
N THR A 48 14.27 -4.58 -4.27
CA THR A 48 15.20 -5.71 -4.19
C THR A 48 16.63 -5.29 -4.57
N GLU A 49 16.80 -4.44 -5.58
CA GLU A 49 18.11 -3.89 -5.95
C GLU A 49 18.66 -2.93 -4.88
N LEU A 50 17.81 -2.05 -4.34
CA LEU A 50 18.22 -1.05 -3.35
C LEU A 50 18.70 -1.68 -2.03
N VAL A 51 18.08 -2.78 -1.58
CA VAL A 51 18.51 -3.47 -0.35
C VAL A 51 19.87 -4.15 -0.48
N GLU A 52 20.34 -4.44 -1.69
CA GLU A 52 21.70 -4.96 -1.92
C GLU A 52 22.75 -3.85 -1.90
N LEU A 53 22.36 -2.60 -2.20
CA LEU A 53 23.25 -1.45 -2.36
C LEU A 53 23.30 -0.54 -1.12
N PHE A 54 22.21 -0.49 -0.35
CA PHE A 54 22.02 0.48 0.73
C PHE A 54 21.29 -0.11 1.94
N ASP A 55 21.55 0.46 3.11
CA ASP A 55 20.65 0.31 4.26
C ASP A 55 19.31 0.98 3.93
N THR A 56 18.30 0.17 3.71
CA THR A 56 17.00 0.64 3.21
C THR A 56 15.98 0.72 4.35
N TYR A 57 15.27 1.84 4.44
CA TYR A 57 14.26 2.10 5.46
C TYR A 57 12.94 2.45 4.80
N LEU A 58 11.85 1.87 5.30
CA LEU A 58 10.49 2.25 4.92
C LEU A 58 9.92 3.18 6.00
N LEU A 59 9.71 4.44 5.64
CA LEU A 59 8.98 5.41 6.47
C LEU A 59 7.61 5.67 5.82
N SER A 60 6.56 5.51 6.61
CA SER A 60 5.19 5.92 6.25
C SER A 60 4.60 6.73 7.38
N THR A 61 3.57 7.51 7.07
CA THR A 61 2.74 8.22 8.06
C THR A 61 1.57 7.37 8.56
N ALA A 62 1.52 6.10 8.17
CA ALA A 62 0.57 5.10 8.66
C ALA A 62 0.61 5.00 10.19
#